data_AF-A0A8K0TXB5-F1
#
_entry.id   AF-A0A8K0TXB5-F1
#
_cell.length_a   1.000
_cell.length_b   1.000
_cell.length_c   1.000
_cell.angle_alpha   90.00
_cell.angle_beta   90.00
_cell.angle_gamma   90.00
#
_symmetry.space_group_name_H-M   'P 1'
#
loop_
_entity.id
_entity.type
_entity.pdbx_description
1 polymer ?
#
loop_
_entity_poly.entity_id
_entity_poly.type
_entity_poly.pdbx_seq_one_letter_code
_entity_poly.pdbx_strand_id
1 'polypeptide(L)'
;MAEFFALHHIITRVLLNKDSYTGTVNQSPYFAGIIAGSMLWVGYNWLTRLLRQTQDHPFVHLAFALNFGLCAYNFFRAITLDPGACPRPANDGELKAIIEDLASEGRLNGQTFCIQCMVGFPASVRTVSRTPF
;
A
#
# COMPACT_ATOMS: atom_id res chain seq x y z
N MET A 1 -23.41 7.05 -10.01
CA MET A 1 -22.50 8.05 -9.38
C MET A 1 -22.76 8.24 -7.90
N ALA A 2 -24.02 8.36 -7.45
CA ALA A 2 -24.35 8.50 -6.03
C ALA A 2 -23.86 7.34 -5.14
N GLU A 3 -23.97 6.09 -5.62
CA GLU A 3 -23.51 4.89 -4.89
C GLU A 3 -22.01 4.91 -4.56
N PHE A 4 -21.17 5.37 -5.50
CA PHE A 4 -19.71 5.47 -5.28
C PHE A 4 -19.38 6.56 -4.27
N PHE A 5 -20.09 7.69 -4.30
CA PHE A 5 -19.95 8.76 -3.32
C PHE A 5 -20.41 8.32 -1.94
N ALA A 6 -21.53 7.60 -1.85
CA ALA A 6 -22.05 7.06 -0.60
C ALA A 6 -21.10 6.03 0.02
N LEU A 7 -20.59 5.08 -0.77
CA LEU A 7 -19.63 4.08 -0.30
C LEU A 7 -18.31 4.72 0.16
N HIS A 8 -17.79 5.70 -0.59
CA HIS A 8 -16.58 6.42 -0.20
C HIS A 8 -16.78 7.22 1.10
N HIS A 9 -17.93 7.88 1.23
CA HIS A 9 -18.27 8.66 2.42
C HIS A 9 -18.53 7.79 3.66
N ILE A 10 -19.21 6.65 3.50
CA ILE A 10 -19.50 5.72 4.61
C ILE A 10 -18.21 5.09 5.12
N ILE A 11 -17.33 4.62 4.24
CA ILE A 11 -16.11 3.93 4.67
C ILE A 11 -15.12 4.90 5.32
N THR A 12 -15.00 6.12 4.79
CA THR A 12 -14.14 7.15 5.38
C THR A 12 -14.67 7.70 6.71
N ARG A 13 -15.99 7.68 6.95
CA ARG A 13 -16.59 8.26 8.17
C ARG A 13 -16.96 7.24 9.24
N VAL A 14 -17.28 5.99 8.88
CA VAL A 14 -17.77 4.95 9.80
C VAL A 14 -16.70 3.91 10.14
N LEU A 15 -15.85 3.53 9.18
CA LEU A 15 -14.82 2.50 9.38
C LEU A 15 -13.44 3.07 9.74
N LEU A 16 -13.07 4.23 9.20
CA LEU A 16 -11.82 4.94 9.51
C LEU A 16 -12.12 6.19 10.38
N ASN A 17 -12.51 5.97 11.63
CA ASN A 17 -12.70 7.08 12.58
C ASN A 17 -11.34 7.67 13.03
N LYS A 18 -10.67 8.46 12.17
CA LYS A 18 -9.49 9.26 12.52
C LYS A 18 -9.60 10.66 11.90
N ASP A 19 -9.42 11.69 12.73
CA ASP A 19 -9.59 13.13 12.41
C ASP A 19 -8.69 13.69 11.28
N SER A 20 -7.74 12.90 10.75
CA SER A 20 -6.80 13.32 9.69
C SER A 20 -7.11 12.62 8.35
N TYR A 21 -7.91 13.31 7.54
CA TYR A 21 -8.62 12.81 6.35
C TYR A 21 -7.74 12.42 5.13
N THR A 22 -6.53 12.98 4.95
CA THR A 22 -5.78 12.82 3.68
C THR A 22 -4.52 11.96 3.77
N GLY A 23 -3.82 11.97 4.92
CA GLY A 23 -2.60 11.18 5.11
C GLY A 23 -2.86 9.70 5.43
N THR A 24 -3.94 9.42 6.16
CA THR A 24 -4.18 8.12 6.81
C THR A 24 -4.95 7.13 5.93
N VAL A 25 -5.72 7.62 4.95
CA VAL A 25 -6.49 6.75 4.04
C VAL A 25 -5.56 5.99 3.09
N ASN A 26 -4.49 6.64 2.61
CA ASN A 26 -3.45 6.02 1.78
C ASN A 26 -2.62 4.96 2.52
N GLN A 27 -2.61 5.00 3.86
CA GLN A 27 -1.95 3.99 4.71
C GLN A 27 -2.81 2.74 4.92
N SER A 28 -4.11 2.84 4.62
CA SER A 28 -5.09 1.80 4.91
C SER A 28 -5.30 0.87 3.69
N PRO A 29 -5.72 -0.38 3.90
CA PRO A 29 -5.99 -1.33 2.81
C PRO A 29 -7.21 -0.94 1.95
N TYR A 30 -7.86 0.20 2.21
CA TYR A 30 -9.08 0.62 1.55
C TYR A 30 -8.94 0.76 0.03
N PHE A 31 -7.93 1.50 -0.44
CA PHE A 31 -7.71 1.68 -1.89
C PHE A 31 -7.28 0.37 -2.57
N ALA A 32 -6.50 -0.46 -1.89
CA ALA A 32 -6.15 -1.79 -2.37
C ALA A 32 -7.40 -2.68 -2.54
N GLY A 33 -8.36 -2.62 -1.60
CA GLY A 33 -9.62 -3.37 -1.69
C GLY A 33 -10.47 -2.99 -2.90
N ILE A 34 -10.56 -1.70 -3.24
CA ILE A 34 -11.32 -1.23 -4.42
C ILE A 34 -10.71 -1.79 -5.71
N ILE A 35 -9.38 -1.73 -5.83
CA ILE A 35 -8.67 -2.24 -7.00
C ILE A 35 -8.81 -3.77 -7.09
N ALA A 36 -8.67 -4.49 -5.98
CA ALA A 36 -8.89 -5.93 -5.93
C ALA A 36 -10.31 -6.31 -6.38
N GLY A 37 -11.32 -5.59 -5.89
CA GLY A 37 -12.73 -5.83 -6.24
C GLY A 37 -13.03 -5.60 -7.71
N SER A 38 -12.47 -4.55 -8.31
CA SER A 38 -12.65 -4.27 -9.74
C SER A 38 -11.99 -5.35 -10.61
N MET A 39 -10.79 -5.81 -10.23
CA MET A 39 -10.11 -6.91 -10.91
C MET A 39 -10.91 -8.21 -10.83
N LEU A 40 -11.43 -8.56 -9.65
CA LEU A 40 -12.27 -9.75 -9.47
C LEU A 40 -13.54 -9.70 -10.33
N TRP A 41 -14.20 -8.55 -10.38
CA TRP A 41 -15.40 -8.39 -11.20
C TRP A 41 -15.11 -8.54 -12.70
N VAL A 42 -14.03 -7.92 -13.18
CA VAL A 42 -13.60 -8.03 -14.58
C VAL A 42 -13.23 -9.47 -14.91
N GLY A 43 -12.47 -10.15 -14.05
CA GLY A 43 -12.12 -11.57 -14.20
C GLY A 43 -13.35 -12.48 -14.23
N TYR A 44 -14.34 -12.22 -13.36
CA TYR A 44 -15.60 -12.97 -13.32
C TYR A 44 -16.42 -12.77 -14.62
N ASN A 45 -16.53 -11.54 -15.12
CA ASN A 45 -17.23 -11.27 -16.38
C ASN A 45 -16.50 -11.90 -17.58
N TRP A 46 -15.17 -11.88 -17.58
CA TRP A 46 -14.39 -12.55 -18.61
C TRP A 46 -14.59 -14.07 -18.59
N LEU A 47 -14.55 -14.69 -17.40
CA LEU A 47 -14.76 -16.13 -17.24
C LEU A 47 -16.18 -16.57 -17.64
N THR A 48 -17.20 -15.79 -17.28
CA THR A 48 -18.61 -16.17 -17.50
C THR A 48 -19.12 -15.82 -18.89
N ARG A 49 -18.68 -14.70 -19.47
CA ARG A 49 -19.17 -14.20 -20.77
C ARG A 49 -18.23 -14.54 -21.91
N LEU A 50 -16.93 -14.34 -21.73
CA LEU A 50 -15.96 -14.48 -22.82
C LEU A 50 -15.60 -15.95 -23.10
N LEU A 51 -15.53 -16.83 -22.08
CA LEU A 51 -15.32 -18.27 -22.33
C LEU A 51 -16.45 -18.93 -23.13
N ARG A 52 -17.67 -18.38 -23.04
CA ARG A 52 -18.83 -18.88 -23.80
C ARG A 52 -18.82 -18.46 -25.27
N GLN A 53 -18.06 -17.41 -25.64
CA GLN A 53 -17.98 -16.88 -27.01
C GLN A 53 -16.58 -17.01 -27.65
N THR A 54 -15.69 -17.84 -27.09
CA THR A 54 -14.26 -17.94 -27.49
C THR A 54 -14.00 -18.39 -28.94
N GLN A 55 -15.02 -18.72 -29.73
CA GLN A 55 -14.85 -19.34 -31.05
C GLN A 55 -14.33 -18.38 -32.13
N ASP A 56 -14.55 -17.08 -31.99
CA ASP A 56 -14.20 -16.12 -33.05
C ASP A 56 -12.76 -15.59 -32.97
N HIS A 57 -12.15 -15.46 -31.77
CA HIS A 57 -10.82 -14.83 -31.61
C HIS A 57 -9.95 -15.37 -30.46
N PRO A 58 -9.52 -16.64 -30.47
CA PRO A 58 -8.82 -17.29 -29.34
C PRO A 58 -7.52 -16.58 -28.92
N PHE A 59 -6.80 -15.97 -29.86
CA PHE A 59 -5.57 -15.23 -29.57
C PHE A 59 -5.80 -14.01 -28.66
N VAL A 60 -6.91 -13.28 -28.86
CA VAL A 60 -7.25 -12.10 -28.07
C VAL A 60 -7.62 -12.50 -26.64
N HIS A 61 -8.35 -13.62 -26.48
CA HIS A 61 -8.66 -14.17 -25.16
C HIS A 61 -7.41 -14.61 -24.41
N LEU A 62 -6.45 -15.24 -25.09
CA LEU A 62 -5.18 -15.66 -24.50
C LEU A 62 -4.30 -14.46 -24.11
N ALA A 63 -4.18 -13.46 -24.99
CA ALA A 63 -3.47 -12.23 -24.69
C ALA A 63 -4.08 -11.47 -23.50
N PHE A 64 -5.41 -11.43 -23.40
CA PHE A 64 -6.11 -10.85 -22.26
C PHE A 64 -5.83 -11.64 -20.97
N ALA A 65 -5.95 -12.97 -21.00
CA ALA A 65 -5.70 -13.83 -19.85
C ALA A 65 -4.30 -13.64 -19.27
N LEU A 66 -3.29 -13.57 -20.15
CA LEU A 66 -1.90 -13.34 -19.76
C LEU A 66 -1.70 -11.96 -19.12
N ASN A 67 -2.20 -10.90 -19.75
CA ASN A 67 -2.08 -9.54 -19.22
C ASN A 67 -2.82 -9.37 -17.89
N PHE A 68 -4.03 -9.93 -17.79
CA PHE A 68 -4.82 -9.90 -16.55
C PHE A 68 -4.13 -10.66 -15.42
N GLY A 69 -3.62 -11.87 -15.71
CA GLY A 69 -2.85 -12.66 -14.74
C GLY A 69 -1.58 -11.96 -14.28
N LEU A 70 -0.84 -11.33 -15.20
CA LEU A 70 0.36 -10.55 -14.86
C LEU A 70 0.02 -9.33 -14.00
N CYS A 71 -1.07 -8.63 -14.30
CA CYS A 71 -1.54 -7.50 -13.51
C CYS A 71 -1.91 -7.95 -12.08
N ALA A 72 -2.70 -9.02 -11.95
CA ALA A 72 -3.08 -9.60 -10.66
C ALA A 72 -1.88 -10.05 -9.84
N TYR A 73 -0.91 -10.70 -10.48
CA TYR A 73 0.32 -11.14 -9.82
C TYR A 73 1.15 -9.96 -9.29
N ASN A 74 1.37 -8.92 -10.11
CA ASN A 74 2.12 -7.75 -9.70
C ASN A 74 1.41 -6.98 -8.57
N PHE A 75 0.10 -6.86 -8.66
CA PHE A 75 -0.71 -6.21 -7.64
C PHE A 75 -0.66 -6.97 -6.30
N PHE A 76 -0.79 -8.29 -6.33
CA PHE A 76 -0.71 -9.12 -5.12
C PHE A 76 0.68 -9.03 -4.47
N ARG A 77 1.75 -9.04 -5.27
CA ARG A 77 3.11 -8.80 -4.78
C ARG A 77 3.25 -7.41 -4.16
N ALA A 78 2.69 -6.37 -4.77
CA ALA A 78 2.78 -5.01 -4.23
C ALA A 78 2.08 -4.84 -2.87
N ILE A 79 1.01 -5.62 -2.61
CA ILE A 79 0.28 -5.57 -1.33
C ILE A 79 0.96 -6.41 -0.25
N THR A 80 1.55 -7.54 -0.64
CA THR A 80 2.13 -8.52 0.30
C THR A 80 3.60 -8.27 0.63
N LEU A 81 4.33 -7.50 -0.19
CA LEU A 81 5.68 -7.09 0.16
C LEU A 81 5.63 -6.09 1.30
N ASP A 82 6.00 -6.53 2.50
CA ASP A 82 6.23 -5.63 3.60
C ASP A 82 7.44 -4.73 3.32
N PRO A 83 7.36 -3.42 3.65
CA PRO A 83 8.55 -2.59 3.67
C PRO A 83 9.53 -3.21 4.65
N GLY A 84 10.76 -3.46 4.22
CA GLY A 84 11.75 -4.22 4.98
C GLY A 84 11.91 -3.75 6.43
N ALA A 85 12.30 -4.68 7.31
CA ALA A 85 12.50 -4.38 8.72
C ALA A 85 13.62 -3.35 8.90
N CYS A 86 13.33 -2.29 9.65
CA CYS A 86 14.35 -1.34 10.05
C CYS A 86 15.12 -1.93 11.24
N PRO A 87 16.44 -2.18 11.13
CA PRO A 87 17.21 -2.75 12.23
C PRO A 87 17.23 -1.75 13.39
N ARG A 88 16.69 -2.17 14.55
CA ARG A 88 16.76 -1.38 15.77
C ARG A 88 18.21 -1.41 16.29
N PRO A 89 18.83 -0.25 16.59
CA PRO A 89 20.15 -0.24 17.23
C PRO A 89 20.09 -0.96 18.58
N ALA A 90 21.05 -1.84 18.85
CA ALA A 90 21.03 -2.73 20.00
C ALA A 90 21.42 -2.02 21.32
N ASN A 91 22.08 -0.86 21.24
CA ASN A 91 22.57 -0.10 22.38
C ASN A 91 22.06 1.35 22.38
N ASP A 92 21.61 1.82 23.54
CA ASP A 92 21.20 3.22 23.75
C ASP A 92 22.34 4.22 23.51
N GLY A 93 23.60 3.79 23.67
CA GLY A 93 24.78 4.59 23.38
C GLY A 93 24.96 4.91 21.89
N GLU A 94 24.70 3.94 21.00
CA GLU A 94 24.75 4.17 19.54
C GLU A 94 23.58 5.04 19.08
N LEU A 95 22.39 4.85 19.68
CA LEU A 95 21.22 5.67 19.40
C LEU A 95 21.48 7.15 19.73
N LYS A 96 22.07 7.41 20.92
CA LYS A 96 22.40 8.77 21.36
C LYS A 96 23.45 9.42 20.44
N ALA A 97 24.46 8.67 20.02
CA ALA A 97 25.46 9.15 19.06
C ALA A 97 24.84 9.53 17.72
N ILE A 98 23.92 8.71 17.18
CA ILE A 98 23.21 9.00 15.93
C ILE A 98 22.31 10.24 16.06
N ILE A 99 21.62 10.40 17.19
CA ILE A 99 20.79 11.60 17.44
C ILE A 99 21.65 12.86 17.53
N GLU A 100 22.80 12.79 18.23
CA GLU A 100 23.73 13.91 18.37
C GLU A 100 24.34 14.31 17.02
N ASP A 101 24.73 13.33 16.19
CA ASP A 101 25.25 13.55 14.84
C ASP A 101 24.19 14.22 13.94
N LEU A 102 22.97 13.66 13.90
CA LEU A 102 21.86 14.21 13.13
C LEU A 102 21.39 15.59 13.61
N ALA A 103 21.47 15.85 14.93
CA ALA A 103 21.18 17.15 15.51
C ALA A 103 22.27 18.17 15.14
N SER A 104 23.55 17.77 15.12
CA SER A 104 24.67 18.61 14.70
C SER A 104 24.59 18.99 13.23
N GLU A 105 24.12 18.09 12.37
CA GLU A 105 23.86 18.36 10.94
C GLU A 105 22.58 19.18 10.71
N GLY A 106 21.75 19.40 11.74
CA GLY A 106 20.44 20.05 11.61
C GLY A 106 19.44 19.25 10.77
N ARG A 107 19.66 17.94 10.59
CA ARG A 107 18.85 17.03 9.74
C ARG A 107 17.91 16.13 10.54
N LEU A 108 17.69 16.46 11.81
CA LEU A 108 16.75 15.78 12.69
C LEU A 108 15.30 16.09 12.29
N ASN A 109 14.78 15.34 11.31
CA ASN A 109 13.39 15.43 10.85
C ASN A 109 12.75 14.03 10.85
N GLY A 110 11.43 13.95 10.75
CA GLY A 110 10.67 12.69 10.62
C GLY A 110 11.00 11.86 9.38
N GLN A 111 11.89 12.37 8.52
CA GLN A 111 12.47 11.70 7.34
C GLN A 111 13.88 11.16 7.56
N THR A 112 14.48 11.31 8.74
CA THR A 112 15.80 10.76 9.07
C THR A 112 15.76 9.98 10.38
N PHE A 113 14.82 10.35 11.26
CA PHE A 113 14.63 9.73 12.56
C PHE A 113 13.15 9.56 12.89
N CYS A 114 12.75 8.36 13.31
CA CYS A 114 11.40 8.12 13.82
C CYS A 114 11.41 8.11 15.35
N ILE A 115 10.83 9.13 15.97
CA ILE A 115 10.75 9.24 17.43
C ILE A 115 9.87 8.16 18.08
N GLN A 116 8.87 7.65 17.35
CA GLN A 116 7.98 6.59 17.85
C GLN A 116 8.67 5.22 17.89
N CYS A 117 9.55 4.96 16.92
CA CYS A 117 10.26 3.68 16.80
C CYS A 117 11.65 3.70 17.46
N MET A 118 12.20 4.89 17.74
CA MET A 118 13.58 5.12 18.19
C MET A 118 14.60 4.47 17.25
N VAL A 119 14.41 4.68 15.93
CA VAL A 119 15.31 4.14 14.90
C VAL A 119 15.73 5.25 13.95
N GLY A 120 17.04 5.36 13.71
CA GLY A 120 17.63 6.15 12.64
C GLY A 120 17.69 5.31 11.37
N PHE A 121 17.27 5.89 10.25
CA PHE A 121 17.22 5.19 8.97
C PHE A 121 18.07 5.93 7.92
N PRO A 122 18.66 5.21 6.95
CA PRO A 122 19.39 5.85 5.86
C PRO A 122 18.44 6.70 5.02
N ALA A 123 18.93 7.82 4.48
CA ALA A 123 18.13 8.80 3.75
C ALA A 123 17.30 8.24 2.56
N SER A 124 17.62 7.03 2.07
CA SER A 124 16.89 6.34 1.00
C SER A 124 15.67 5.54 1.48
N VAL A 125 15.58 5.21 2.77
CA VAL A 125 14.51 4.39 3.34
C VAL A 125 13.50 5.29 4.01
N ARG A 126 12.45 5.71 3.29
CA ARG A 126 11.36 6.44 3.92
C ARG A 126 10.52 5.46 4.74
N THR A 127 10.62 5.51 6.07
CA THR A 127 9.69 4.79 6.93
C THR A 127 8.30 5.39 6.76
N VAL A 128 7.46 4.68 6.04
CA VAL A 128 6.02 4.83 6.19
C VAL A 128 5.69 4.13 7.51
N SER A 129 5.59 4.89 8.59
CA SER A 129 5.21 4.35 9.89
C SER A 129 3.80 3.77 9.77
N ARG A 130 3.71 2.48 9.44
CA ARG A 130 2.53 1.68 9.77
C ARG A 130 2.47 1.69 11.29
N THR A 131 1.74 2.65 11.85
CA THR A 131 1.27 2.51 13.24
C THR A 131 0.54 1.18 13.29
N PRO A 132 0.94 0.24 14.16
CA PRO A 132 0.07 -0.89 14.46
C PRO A 132 -1.24 -0.33 14.98
N PHE A 133 -2.33 -1.05 14.68
CA PHE A 133 -3.68 -0.74 15.15
C PHE A 133 -3.71 -0.33 16.62
#